data_AF-A0A7C1DFN3-F1
#
_entry.id   AF-A0A7C1DFN3-F1
#
_cell.length_a   1.000
_cell.length_b   1.000
_cell.length_c   1.000
_cell.angle_alpha   90.00
_cell.angle_beta   90.00
_cell.angle_gamma   90.00
#
_symmetry.space_group_name_H-M   'P 1'
#
loop_
_entity.id
_entity.type
_entity.pdbx_description
1 polymer ?
#
loop_
_entity_poly.entity_id
_entity_poly.type
_entity_poly.pdbx_seq_one_letter_code
_entity_poly.pdbx_strand_id
1 'polypeptide(L)' 'MKRELEIFKNRTFDVLIVGGGIYGAAAAREAASRGLSTALIERGDFG' A
#
# COMPACT_ATOMS: atom_id res chain seq x y z
N MET A 1 5.98 15.99 -6.53
CA MET A 1 5.60 14.64 -6.03
C MET A 1 5.90 13.61 -7.11
N LYS A 2 6.78 12.66 -6.82
CA LYS A 2 7.15 11.59 -7.76
C LYS A 2 6.14 10.45 -7.60
N ARG A 3 5.40 10.13 -8.66
CA ARG A 3 4.43 9.03 -8.67
C ARG A 3 5.10 7.81 -9.29
N GLU A 4 5.56 6.88 -8.47
CA GLU A 4 6.20 5.65 -8.92
C GLU A 4 5.14 4.55 -9.05
N LEU A 5 4.29 4.63 -10.08
CA LEU A 5 3.31 3.58 -10.36
C LEU A 5 3.93 2.41 -11.15
N GLU A 6 5.08 2.65 -11.78
CA GLU A 6 5.79 1.63 -12.57
C GLU A 6 6.24 0.44 -11.71
N ILE A 7 6.56 0.65 -10.43
CA ILE A 7 6.93 -0.44 -9.50
C ILE A 7 5.77 -1.40 -9.18
N PHE A 8 4.52 -1.00 -9.46
CA PHE A 8 3.33 -1.84 -9.32
C PHE A 8 2.96 -2.55 -10.63
N LYS A 9 3.48 -2.10 -11.78
CA LYS A 9 3.19 -2.75 -13.06
C LYS A 9 3.75 -4.17 -13.06
N ASN A 10 2.93 -5.11 -13.53
CA ASN A 10 3.27 -6.54 -13.63
C ASN A 10 3.59 -7.24 -12.30
N ARG A 11 3.16 -6.66 -11.15
CA ARG A 11 3.21 -7.33 -9.85
C ARG A 11 1.79 -7.64 -9.38
N THR A 12 1.57 -8.88 -8.98
CA THR A 12 0.34 -9.30 -8.29
C THR A 12 0.57 -9.11 -6.79
N PHE A 13 -0.42 -8.52 -6.11
CA PHE A 13 -0.45 -8.38 -4.66
C PHE A 13 -1.65 -9.16 -4.14
N ASP A 14 -1.50 -9.74 -2.96
CA ASP A 14 -2.61 -10.40 -2.25
C ASP A 14 -3.62 -9.35 -1.74
N VAL A 15 -3.13 -8.16 -1.38
CA VAL A 15 -3.95 -7.06 -0.85
C VAL A 15 -3.51 -5.71 -1.41
N LEU A 16 -4.47 -4.91 -1.88
CA LEU A 16 -4.31 -3.50 -2.21
C LEU A 16 -5.12 -2.62 -1.25
N ILE A 17 -4.47 -1.66 -0.62
CA ILE A 17 -5.08 -0.69 0.29
C ILE A 17 -4.98 0.70 -0.34
N VAL A 18 -6.11 1.42 -0.36
CA VAL A 18 -6.22 2.76 -0.93
C VAL A 18 -6.52 3.76 0.20
N GLY A 19 -5.60 4.69 0.44
CA GLY A 19 -5.65 5.66 1.52
C GLY A 19 -4.61 5.36 2.61
N GLY A 20 -3.64 6.25 2.78
CA GLY A 20 -2.50 6.15 3.71
C GLY A 20 -2.72 6.77 5.08
N GLY A 21 -3.96 7.10 5.45
CA GLY A 21 -4.30 7.55 6.79
C GLY A 21 -4.10 6.46 7.86
N ILE A 22 -4.33 6.79 9.14
CA ILE A 22 -4.02 5.90 10.27
C ILE A 22 -4.58 4.47 10.13
N TYR A 23 -5.82 4.33 9.67
CA TYR A 23 -6.44 3.03 9.47
C TYR A 23 -5.87 2.27 8.28
N GLY A 24 -5.54 2.96 7.18
CA GLY A 24 -4.92 2.33 6.02
C GLY A 24 -3.51 1.85 6.31
N ALA A 25 -2.72 2.65 7.04
CA ALA A 25 -1.39 2.24 7.51
C ALA A 25 -1.45 1.05 8.49
N ALA A 26 -2.40 1.07 9.44
CA ALA A 26 -2.61 -0.04 10.37
C ALA A 26 -3.02 -1.32 9.65
N ALA A 27 -3.94 -1.23 8.69
CA ALA A 27 -4.36 -2.36 7.86
C ALA A 27 -3.21 -2.91 7.01
N ALA A 28 -2.38 -2.04 6.43
CA ALA A 28 -1.22 -2.46 5.63
C ALA A 28 -0.19 -3.20 6.47
N ARG A 29 0.08 -2.70 7.69
CA ARG A 29 0.96 -3.36 8.65
C ARG A 29 0.43 -4.74 9.03
N GLU A 30 -0.87 -4.85 9.28
CA GLU A 30 -1.50 -6.12 9.70
C GLU A 30 -1.54 -7.14 8.55
N ALA A 31 -1.78 -6.71 7.31
CA ALA A 31 -1.72 -7.60 6.15
C ALA A 31 -0.27 -8.10 5.92
N ALA A 32 0.71 -7.18 5.98
CA ALA A 32 2.11 -7.52 5.80
C ALA A 32 2.66 -8.42 6.93
N SER A 33 2.24 -8.21 8.19
CA SER A 33 2.67 -9.05 9.33
C SER A 33 2.20 -10.50 9.22
N ARG A 34 1.14 -10.74 8.44
CA ARG A 34 0.61 -12.08 8.12
C ARG A 34 1.26 -12.70 6.89
N GLY A 35 2.26 -12.04 6.30
CA GLY A 35 3.00 -12.54 5.13
C GLY A 35 2.32 -12.28 3.80
N LEU A 36 1.26 -11.46 3.75
CA LEU A 36 0.59 -11.10 2.50
C LEU A 36 1.42 -10.07 1.73
N SER A 37 1.59 -10.30 0.43
CA SER A 37 2.13 -9.28 -0.47
C SER A 37 1.15 -8.10 -0.53
N THR A 38 1.52 -6.99 0.10
CA THR A 38 0.62 -5.87 0.38
C THR A 38 1.07 -4.61 -0.35
N ALA A 39 0.15 -3.97 -1.06
CA ALA A 39 0.32 -2.66 -1.66
C ALA A 39 -0.50 -1.60 -0.90
N LEU A 40 0.10 -0.44 -0.60
CA LEU A 40 -0.59 0.72 -0.03
C LEU A 40 -0.36 1.93 -0.95
N ILE A 41 -1.43 2.58 -1.38
CA ILE A 41 -1.37 3.79 -2.20
C ILE A 41 -2.06 4.96 -1.51
N GLU A 42 -1.46 6.14 -1.58
CA GLU A 42 -2.00 7.40 -1.08
C GLU A 42 -1.85 8.48 -2.16
N ARG A 43 -2.85 9.37 -2.26
CA ARG A 43 -2.84 10.50 -3.20
C ARG A 43 -1.87 11.60 -2.74
N GLY A 44 -1.79 11.83 -1.44
CA GLY A 44 -0.92 12.80 -0.77
C GLY A 44 0.42 12.20 -0.33
N ASP A 45 0.93 12.70 0.79
CA ASP A 45 2.06 12.09 1.51
C ASP A 45 1.53 11.15 2.60
N PHE A 46 2.39 10.30 3.14
CA PHE A 46 2.08 9.48 4.31
C PHE A 46 2.22 10.32 5.58
N GLY A 47 1.09 10.81 6.09
CA GLY A 47 1.06 11.72 7.25
C GLY A 47 1.09 13.17 6.82
#